data_AF-A0A934NFG0-F1
#
_entry.id   AF-A0A934NFG0-F1
#
_cell.length_a   1.000
_cell.length_b   1.000
_cell.length_c   1.000
_cell.angle_alpha   90.00
_cell.angle_beta   90.00
_cell.angle_gamma   90.00
#
_symmetry.space_group_name_H-M   'P 1'
#
loop_
_entity.id
_entity.type
_entity.pdbx_description
1 polymer ?
#
loop_
_entity_poly.entity_id
_entity_poly.type
_entity_poly.pdbx_seq_one_letter_code
_entity_poly.pdbx_strand_id
1 'polypeptide(L)'
;MPAVVISFLDGEVLHAEIPELSFDMPVIEAEVRGVEPNNQRAILPLTAITQILVGSPEPAPATDVTAAWDRAAFHFIDGQVIRASIEPGALLGRHGGIWRVVPPGDAELITLAIPYCALKAVFQIRQWDSRPFSERGEGNGTRIDTVTRVLAERERHLEDLATPEQRRPLMSRVGRRRAP
;
A
#
# COMPACT_ATOMS: atom_id res chain seq x y z
N MET A 1 3.13 25.02 -8.71
CA MET A 1 2.43 24.12 -7.77
C MET A 1 1.87 22.98 -8.61
N PRO A 2 2.31 21.72 -8.41
CA PRO A 2 1.72 20.60 -9.13
C PRO A 2 0.22 20.52 -8.88
N ALA A 3 -0.55 20.40 -9.97
CA ALA A 3 -1.94 19.97 -9.89
C ALA A 3 -1.97 18.51 -9.44
N VAL A 4 -2.90 18.18 -8.55
CA VAL A 4 -3.02 16.85 -7.98
C VAL A 4 -4.47 16.39 -7.94
N VAL A 5 -4.64 15.07 -7.96
CA VAL A 5 -5.90 14.39 -7.66
C VAL A 5 -5.68 13.54 -6.41
N ILE A 6 -6.37 13.89 -5.33
CA ILE A 6 -6.25 13.24 -4.03
C ILE A 6 -7.43 12.29 -3.87
N SER A 7 -7.17 11.01 -3.62
CA SER A 7 -8.19 10.00 -3.30
C SER A 7 -8.21 9.77 -1.79
N PHE A 8 -9.40 9.81 -1.19
CA PHE A 8 -9.61 9.58 0.23
C PHE A 8 -10.08 8.14 0.53
N LEU A 9 -9.93 7.71 1.78
CA LEU A 9 -10.32 6.37 2.25
C LEU A 9 -11.82 6.09 2.16
N ASP A 10 -12.66 7.12 2.19
CA ASP A 10 -14.10 7.03 2.02
C ASP A 10 -14.54 7.02 0.55
N GLY A 11 -13.58 7.09 -0.39
CA GLY A 11 -13.82 7.10 -1.83
C GLY A 11 -14.03 8.49 -2.42
N GLU A 12 -13.97 9.56 -1.63
CA GLU A 12 -14.01 10.91 -2.16
C GLU A 12 -12.75 11.26 -2.98
N VAL A 13 -12.89 12.20 -3.90
CA VAL A 13 -11.81 12.70 -4.74
C VAL A 13 -11.76 14.22 -4.71
N LEU A 14 -10.57 14.78 -4.47
CA LEU A 14 -10.32 16.22 -4.46
C LEU A 14 -9.29 16.60 -5.53
N HIS A 15 -9.65 17.58 -6.35
CA HIS A 15 -8.74 18.26 -7.26
C HIS A 15 -8.12 19.45 -6.55
N ALA A 16 -6.79 19.52 -6.51
CA ALA A 16 -6.09 20.57 -5.79
C ALA A 16 -4.75 20.94 -6.44
N GLU A 17 -4.12 21.98 -5.91
CA GLU A 17 -2.71 22.28 -6.10
C GLU A 17 -1.98 22.15 -4.76
N ILE A 18 -0.78 21.58 -4.79
CA ILE A 18 0.08 21.49 -3.61
C ILE A 18 1.36 22.26 -3.94
N PRO A 19 1.74 23.30 -3.20
CA PRO A 19 2.94 24.09 -3.53
C PRO A 19 4.23 23.29 -3.42
N GLU A 20 4.35 22.53 -2.34
CA GLU A 20 5.47 21.65 -2.06
C GLU A 20 4.92 20.33 -1.51
N LEU A 21 4.99 19.27 -2.32
CA LEU A 21 4.53 17.95 -1.90
C LEU A 21 5.69 17.21 -1.23
N SER A 22 5.64 17.12 0.09
CA SER A 22 6.55 16.29 0.89
C SER A 22 5.75 15.47 1.91
N PHE A 23 6.41 14.46 2.49
CA PHE A 23 5.84 13.62 3.55
C PHE A 23 6.63 13.77 4.86
N ASP A 24 7.15 14.97 5.13
CA ASP A 24 7.87 15.27 6.37
C ASP A 24 6.93 15.55 7.54
N MET A 25 5.72 16.01 7.23
CA MET A 25 4.65 16.28 8.19
C MET A 25 3.51 15.26 8.03
N PRO A 26 2.73 14.99 9.09
CA PRO A 26 1.59 14.07 9.04
C PRO A 26 0.34 14.67 8.38
N VAL A 27 0.47 15.83 7.74
CA VAL A 27 -0.59 16.57 7.05
C VAL A 27 -0.04 17.16 5.75
N ILE A 28 -0.92 17.41 4.79
CA ILE A 28 -0.64 18.12 3.55
C ILE A 28 -1.49 19.38 3.48
N GLU A 29 -0.87 20.50 3.08
CA GLU A 29 -1.59 21.72 2.72
C GLU A 29 -1.89 21.73 1.22
N ALA A 30 -3.15 21.98 0.87
CA ALA A 30 -3.61 21.97 -0.51
C ALA A 30 -4.51 23.17 -0.80
N GLU A 31 -4.35 23.76 -1.99
CA GLU A 31 -5.25 24.77 -2.53
C GLU A 31 -6.31 24.08 -3.38
N VAL A 32 -7.58 24.27 -3.01
CA VAL A 32 -8.70 23.54 -3.62
C VAL A 32 -9.03 24.14 -4.99
N ARG A 33 -9.13 23.30 -6.03
CA ARG A 33 -9.61 23.72 -7.35
C ARG A 33 -11.09 23.34 -7.52
N GLY A 34 -11.89 24.27 -8.03
CA GLY A 34 -13.31 24.04 -8.33
C GLY A 34 -13.98 25.26 -8.94
N VAL A 35 -15.19 25.08 -9.50
CA VAL A 35 -15.92 26.16 -10.19
C VAL A 35 -16.63 27.11 -9.19
N GLU A 36 -16.94 26.66 -7.97
CA GLU A 36 -17.53 27.50 -6.89
C GLU A 36 -17.15 27.03 -5.46
N PRO A 37 -15.88 26.83 -5.09
CA PRO A 37 -15.55 26.37 -3.75
C PRO A 37 -15.60 27.54 -2.75
N ASN A 38 -16.41 27.44 -1.69
CA ASN A 38 -16.28 28.29 -0.50
C ASN A 38 -14.94 28.04 0.25
N ASN A 39 -14.21 27.00 -0.15
CA ASN A 39 -12.96 26.57 0.45
C ASN A 39 -11.79 26.93 -0.46
N GLN A 40 -10.84 27.72 0.03
CA GLN A 40 -9.64 28.09 -0.73
C GLN A 40 -8.46 27.16 -0.41
N ARG A 41 -8.35 26.72 0.85
CA ARG A 41 -7.25 25.91 1.36
C ARG A 41 -7.76 24.81 2.28
N ALA A 42 -7.08 23.68 2.28
CA ALA A 42 -7.35 22.55 3.14
C ALA A 42 -6.05 22.05 3.80
N ILE A 43 -6.16 21.64 5.06
CA ILE A 43 -5.15 20.83 5.75
C ILE A 43 -5.70 19.42 5.79
N LEU A 44 -5.02 18.51 5.09
CA LEU A 44 -5.46 17.14 4.87
C LEU A 44 -4.59 16.20 5.70
N PRO A 45 -5.14 15.49 6.71
CA PRO A 45 -4.38 14.49 7.44
C PRO A 45 -4.04 13.32 6.52
N LEU A 46 -2.79 12.86 6.56
CA LEU A 46 -2.35 11.74 5.74
C LEU A 46 -3.15 10.46 5.98
N THR A 47 -3.70 10.29 7.19
CA THR A 47 -4.54 9.14 7.56
C THR A 47 -5.90 9.13 6.87
N ALA A 48 -6.33 10.21 6.21
CA ALA A 48 -7.56 10.24 5.41
C ALA A 48 -7.30 9.94 3.93
N ILE A 49 -6.04 10.03 3.49
CA ILE A 49 -5.66 9.93 2.08
C ILE A 49 -5.26 8.49 1.77
N THR A 50 -5.82 7.94 0.70
CA THR A 50 -5.38 6.66 0.13
C THR A 50 -4.15 6.88 -0.74
N GLN A 51 -4.25 7.79 -1.71
CA GLN A 51 -3.17 8.10 -2.66
C GLN A 51 -3.36 9.48 -3.29
N ILE A 52 -2.30 9.99 -3.91
CA ILE A 52 -2.29 11.26 -4.65
C ILE A 52 -1.67 11.00 -6.03
N LEU A 53 -2.39 11.33 -7.08
CA LEU A 53 -1.85 11.42 -8.44
C LEU A 53 -1.32 12.84 -8.64
N VAL A 54 -0.07 12.95 -9.09
CA VAL A 54 0.65 14.22 -9.23
C VAL A 54 0.86 14.53 -10.70
N GLY A 55 0.42 15.71 -11.12
CA GLY A 55 0.53 16.16 -12.50
C GLY A 55 -0.36 15.39 -13.46
N SER A 56 0.00 15.44 -14.74
CA SER A 56 -0.63 14.67 -15.80
C SER A 56 0.22 13.44 -16.12
N PRO A 57 -0.39 12.32 -16.56
CA PRO A 57 0.35 11.19 -17.08
C PRO A 57 1.28 11.60 -18.23
N GLU A 58 2.47 11.03 -18.25
CA GLU A 58 3.47 11.19 -19.32
C GLU A 58 3.52 9.91 -20.17
N PRO A 59 3.94 9.96 -21.45
CA PRO A 59 4.19 8.73 -22.21
C PRO A 59 5.23 7.85 -21.51
N ALA A 60 4.94 6.56 -21.38
CA ALA A 60 5.88 5.60 -20.80
C ALA A 60 7.18 5.53 -21.63
N PRO A 61 8.35 5.37 -20.99
CA PRO A 61 9.59 5.09 -21.69
C PRO A 61 9.50 3.79 -22.50
N ALA A 62 10.45 3.60 -23.40
CA ALA A 62 10.54 2.38 -24.19
C ALA A 62 10.62 1.12 -23.31
N THR A 63 10.08 0.00 -23.81
CA THR A 63 9.91 -1.24 -23.03
C THR A 63 11.24 -1.82 -22.53
N ASP A 64 12.32 -1.65 -23.28
CA ASP A 64 13.68 -2.03 -22.90
C ASP A 64 14.20 -1.24 -21.70
N VAL A 65 13.88 0.05 -21.60
CA VAL A 65 14.20 0.91 -20.45
C VAL A 65 13.42 0.46 -19.22
N THR A 66 12.09 0.33 -19.35
CA THR A 66 11.21 -0.06 -18.23
C THR A 66 11.42 -1.51 -17.77
N ALA A 67 12.01 -2.38 -18.60
CA ALA A 67 12.35 -3.74 -18.23
C ALA A 67 13.49 -3.82 -17.19
N ALA A 68 14.36 -2.81 -17.13
CA ALA A 68 15.45 -2.72 -16.17
C ALA A 68 15.02 -2.13 -14.81
N TRP A 69 13.81 -1.58 -14.73
CA TRP A 69 13.29 -0.98 -13.51
C TRP A 69 12.85 -2.04 -12.49
N ASP A 70 12.87 -1.65 -11.22
CA ASP A 70 12.30 -2.46 -10.16
C ASP A 70 10.80 -2.61 -10.36
N ARG A 71 10.28 -3.80 -10.04
CA ARG A 71 8.84 -4.05 -10.08
C ARG A 71 8.34 -4.12 -8.66
N ALA A 72 7.23 -3.44 -8.37
CA ALA A 72 6.62 -3.53 -7.04
C ALA A 72 5.12 -3.77 -7.08
N ALA A 73 4.62 -4.31 -5.98
CA ALA A 73 3.22 -4.34 -5.63
C ALA A 73 3.01 -3.52 -4.33
N PHE A 74 2.27 -2.42 -4.44
CA PHE A 74 1.80 -1.60 -3.33
C PHE A 74 0.47 -2.17 -2.86
N HIS A 75 0.45 -2.72 -1.65
CA HIS A 75 -0.75 -3.23 -1.02
C HIS A 75 -1.31 -2.18 -0.06
N PHE A 76 -2.54 -1.76 -0.30
CA PHE A 76 -3.25 -0.79 0.52
C PHE A 76 -4.02 -1.49 1.64
N ILE A 77 -4.33 -0.74 2.69
CA ILE A 77 -5.08 -1.25 3.85
C ILE A 77 -6.53 -1.61 3.52
N ASP A 78 -7.11 -0.97 2.50
CA ASP A 78 -8.47 -1.21 2.00
C ASP A 78 -8.56 -2.44 1.07
N GLY A 79 -7.43 -3.09 0.79
CA GLY A 79 -7.35 -4.25 -0.10
C GLY A 79 -6.99 -3.93 -1.55
N GLN A 80 -6.90 -2.66 -1.94
CA GLN A 80 -6.40 -2.26 -3.25
C GLN A 80 -4.94 -2.72 -3.43
N VAL A 81 -4.57 -3.10 -4.66
CA VAL A 81 -3.19 -3.44 -5.02
C VAL A 81 -2.80 -2.72 -6.30
N ILE A 82 -1.77 -1.89 -6.23
CA ILE A 82 -1.14 -1.29 -7.42
C ILE A 82 0.12 -2.07 -7.73
N ARG A 83 0.21 -2.57 -8.95
CA ARG A 83 1.41 -3.19 -9.51
C ARG A 83 2.03 -2.21 -10.49
N ALA A 84 3.33 -1.96 -10.41
CA ALA A 84 4.00 -1.05 -11.35
C ALA A 84 5.52 -1.22 -11.40
N SER A 85 6.11 -1.00 -12.57
CA SER A 85 7.55 -0.77 -12.71
C SER A 85 7.86 0.61 -12.13
N ILE A 86 8.89 0.71 -11.28
CA ILE A 86 9.27 1.93 -10.56
C ILE A 86 10.51 2.55 -11.20
N GLU A 87 10.39 3.79 -11.64
CA GLU A 87 11.53 4.56 -12.10
C GLU A 87 12.52 4.80 -10.95
N PRO A 88 13.84 4.65 -11.18
CA PRO A 88 14.84 5.01 -10.17
C PRO A 88 14.68 6.46 -9.69
N GLY A 89 14.92 6.70 -8.40
CA GLY A 89 14.84 8.05 -7.82
C GLY A 89 13.54 8.36 -7.08
N ALA A 90 12.86 7.35 -6.55
CA ALA A 90 11.74 7.55 -5.63
C ALA A 90 12.14 8.49 -4.46
N LEU A 91 11.25 9.43 -4.13
CA LEU A 91 11.46 10.38 -3.04
C LEU A 91 10.72 9.88 -1.80
N LEU A 92 11.45 9.53 -0.74
CA LEU A 92 10.88 8.99 0.48
C LEU A 92 10.93 10.03 1.61
N GLY A 93 9.80 10.31 2.22
CA GLY A 93 9.68 11.10 3.44
C GLY A 93 9.41 10.24 4.66
N ARG A 94 9.24 10.89 5.82
CA ARG A 94 8.95 10.21 7.09
C ARG A 94 7.59 9.49 7.09
N HIS A 95 6.61 10.06 6.39
CA HIS A 95 5.21 9.63 6.46
C HIS A 95 4.65 9.06 5.14
N GLY A 96 5.46 8.95 4.11
CA GLY A 96 5.04 8.51 2.78
C GLY A 96 6.17 8.61 1.77
N GLY A 97 5.86 8.36 0.50
CA GLY A 97 6.80 8.50 -0.60
C GLY A 97 6.15 8.93 -1.90
N ILE A 98 6.99 9.29 -2.87
CA ILE A 98 6.61 9.69 -4.22
C ILE A 98 7.36 8.79 -5.19
N TRP A 99 6.62 8.11 -6.06
CA TRP A 99 7.14 7.19 -7.07
C TRP A 99 6.65 7.59 -8.45
N ARG A 100 7.56 7.62 -9.42
CA ARG A 100 7.22 7.62 -10.83
C ARG A 100 7.09 6.17 -11.28
N VAL A 101 5.93 5.77 -11.78
CA VAL A 101 5.63 4.36 -12.03
C VAL A 101 4.90 4.13 -13.34
N VAL A 102 5.13 2.97 -13.95
CA VAL A 102 4.41 2.48 -15.14
C VAL A 102 3.63 1.22 -14.74
N PRO A 103 2.28 1.24 -14.73
CA PRO A 103 1.49 0.04 -14.51
C PRO A 103 1.70 -1.02 -15.62
N PRO A 104 1.57 -2.32 -15.32
CA PRO A 104 1.75 -3.39 -16.30
C PRO A 104 0.77 -3.28 -17.47
N GLY A 105 1.30 -3.22 -18.70
CA GLY A 105 0.48 -3.11 -19.90
C GLY A 105 -0.06 -1.71 -20.18
N ASP A 106 0.30 -0.73 -19.35
CA ASP A 106 -0.04 0.67 -19.54
C ASP A 106 1.01 1.37 -20.41
N ALA A 107 0.57 2.40 -21.13
CA ALA A 107 1.41 3.23 -21.98
C ALA A 107 1.78 4.55 -21.29
N GLU A 108 1.41 4.71 -20.02
CA GLU A 108 1.61 5.95 -19.27
C GLU A 108 2.53 5.76 -18.05
N LEU A 109 3.41 6.76 -17.87
CA LEU A 109 4.19 7.00 -16.66
C LEU A 109 3.42 7.99 -15.78
N ILE A 110 3.10 7.57 -14.57
CA ILE A 110 2.35 8.37 -13.60
C ILE A 110 3.21 8.65 -12.37
N THR A 111 2.99 9.81 -11.75
CA THR A 111 3.62 10.14 -10.46
C THR A 111 2.61 9.89 -9.34
N LEU A 112 2.88 8.89 -8.49
CA LEU A 112 2.08 8.52 -7.33
C LEU A 112 2.74 8.97 -6.04
N ALA A 113 2.02 9.74 -5.23
CA ALA A 113 2.36 10.02 -3.84
C ALA A 113 1.48 9.15 -2.93
N ILE A 114 2.09 8.37 -2.04
CA ILE A 114 1.35 7.44 -1.17
C ILE A 114 1.78 7.65 0.29
N PRO A 115 0.85 8.01 1.18
CA PRO A 115 1.10 7.98 2.63
C PRO A 115 1.35 6.54 3.11
N TYR A 116 2.32 6.33 4.00
CA TYR A 116 2.59 5.00 4.53
C TYR A 116 1.44 4.43 5.37
N CYS A 117 0.62 5.29 5.98
CA CYS A 117 -0.57 4.86 6.73
C CYS A 117 -1.66 4.25 5.83
N ALA A 118 -1.66 4.54 4.52
CA ALA A 118 -2.57 3.92 3.56
C ALA A 118 -2.08 2.53 3.09
N LEU A 119 -0.81 2.20 3.36
CA LEU A 119 -0.18 0.96 2.90
C LEU A 119 -0.19 -0.10 3.99
N LYS A 120 -0.59 -1.31 3.60
CA LYS A 120 -0.30 -2.53 4.34
C LYS A 120 1.18 -2.92 4.17
N ALA A 121 1.68 -2.88 2.94
CA ALA A 121 3.07 -3.23 2.60
C ALA A 121 3.41 -2.84 1.14
N VAL A 122 4.71 -2.75 0.85
CA VAL A 122 5.23 -2.69 -0.54
C VAL A 122 6.15 -3.88 -0.75
N PHE A 123 5.92 -4.65 -1.81
CA PHE A 123 6.74 -5.81 -2.15
C PHE A 123 7.45 -5.60 -3.46
N GLN A 124 8.77 -5.76 -3.47
CA GLN A 124 9.51 -5.91 -4.71
C GLN A 124 9.22 -7.29 -5.31
N ILE A 125 8.88 -7.35 -6.60
CA ILE A 125 8.52 -8.58 -7.29
C ILE A 125 9.49 -8.86 -8.44
N ARG A 126 9.75 -10.13 -8.72
CA ARG A 126 10.65 -10.53 -9.81
C ARG A 126 9.96 -10.51 -11.17
N GLN A 127 8.65 -10.73 -11.19
CA GLN A 127 7.86 -10.98 -12.39
C GLN A 127 6.38 -10.66 -12.15
N TRP A 128 5.70 -10.20 -13.20
CA TRP A 128 4.29 -9.80 -13.16
C TRP A 128 3.32 -10.97 -13.02
N ASP A 129 3.69 -12.14 -13.57
CA ASP A 129 2.88 -13.36 -13.43
C ASP A 129 2.98 -13.86 -11.97
N SER A 130 1.84 -13.89 -11.29
CA SER A 130 1.70 -14.34 -9.91
C SER A 130 1.38 -15.84 -9.79
N ARG A 131 1.18 -16.56 -10.90
CA ARG A 131 0.97 -18.01 -10.85
C ARG A 131 2.19 -18.69 -10.22
N PRO A 132 2.02 -19.69 -9.34
CA PRO A 132 3.12 -20.52 -8.87
C PRO A 132 3.95 -21.03 -10.04
N PHE A 133 5.26 -21.20 -9.84
CA PHE A 133 6.14 -21.74 -10.89
C PHE A 133 5.62 -23.09 -11.43
N SER A 134 4.99 -23.89 -10.57
CA SER A 134 4.36 -25.18 -10.89
C SER A 134 3.14 -25.10 -11.80
N GLU A 135 2.54 -23.93 -11.96
CA GLU A 135 1.36 -23.71 -12.82
C GLU A 135 1.75 -23.03 -14.15
N ARG A 136 3.05 -22.80 -14.39
CA ARG A 136 3.56 -22.14 -15.60
C ARG A 136 4.06 -23.10 -16.68
N GLY A 137 4.03 -24.40 -16.42
CA GLY A 137 4.44 -25.48 -17.30
C GLY A 137 4.50 -26.78 -16.49
N GLU A 138 4.11 -27.90 -17.08
CA GLU A 138 4.04 -29.23 -16.45
C GLU A 138 5.24 -29.50 -15.52
N GLY A 139 5.05 -29.47 -14.20
CA GLY A 139 6.14 -29.70 -13.26
C GLY A 139 5.96 -29.19 -11.83
N ASN A 140 5.15 -29.93 -11.05
CA ASN A 140 5.28 -30.18 -9.61
C ASN A 140 5.21 -28.99 -8.62
N GLY A 141 4.07 -28.86 -7.93
CA GLY A 141 3.75 -27.85 -6.92
C GLY A 141 4.25 -28.19 -5.52
N THR A 142 5.21 -27.40 -5.00
CA THR A 142 5.82 -27.68 -3.69
C THR A 142 5.86 -26.47 -2.72
N ARG A 143 5.41 -25.27 -3.12
CA ARG A 143 5.69 -24.05 -2.32
C ARG A 143 4.53 -23.51 -1.48
N ILE A 144 3.28 -23.66 -1.91
CA ILE A 144 2.10 -23.23 -1.13
C ILE A 144 1.84 -24.16 0.08
N ASP A 145 2.27 -25.41 -0.03
CA ASP A 145 2.10 -26.44 1.01
C ASP A 145 2.86 -26.11 2.31
N THR A 146 3.98 -25.39 2.22
CA THR A 146 4.86 -25.12 3.37
C THR A 146 4.25 -24.13 4.37
N VAL A 147 3.58 -23.07 3.93
CA VAL A 147 3.01 -22.06 4.85
C VAL A 147 1.78 -22.61 5.56
N THR A 148 0.91 -23.30 4.81
CA THR A 148 -0.28 -23.97 5.36
C THR A 148 0.12 -25.06 6.35
N ARG A 149 1.17 -25.84 6.04
CA ARG A 149 1.74 -26.83 6.96
C ARG A 149 2.30 -26.20 8.24
N VAL A 150 3.08 -25.11 8.13
CA VAL A 150 3.65 -24.44 9.31
C VAL A 150 2.57 -23.84 10.21
N LEU A 151 1.48 -23.31 9.64
CA LEU A 151 0.34 -22.81 10.41
C LEU A 151 -0.44 -23.95 11.09
N ALA A 152 -0.71 -25.03 10.35
CA ALA A 152 -1.41 -26.21 10.89
C ALA A 152 -0.58 -26.94 11.97
N GLU A 153 0.75 -27.00 11.82
CA GLU A 153 1.65 -27.60 12.81
C GLU A 153 1.74 -26.76 14.09
N ARG A 154 1.70 -25.42 13.97
CA ARG A 154 1.60 -24.53 15.13
C ARG A 154 0.27 -24.66 15.87
N GLU A 155 -0.84 -24.81 15.14
CA GLU A 155 -2.17 -24.96 15.73
C GLU A 155 -2.27 -26.28 16.52
N ARG A 156 -1.83 -27.39 15.94
CA ARG A 156 -1.78 -28.70 16.64
C ARG A 156 -0.88 -28.68 17.87
N HIS A 157 0.30 -28.05 17.78
CA HIS A 157 1.21 -27.94 18.91
C HIS A 157 0.63 -27.08 20.05
N LEU A 158 -0.21 -26.09 19.73
CA LEU A 158 -0.95 -25.30 20.73
C LEU A 158 -2.13 -26.08 21.33
N GLU A 159 -2.78 -26.95 20.57
CA GLU A 159 -3.84 -27.84 21.06
C GLU A 159 -3.30 -28.89 22.05
N ASP A 160 -2.12 -29.46 21.75
CA ASP A 160 -1.43 -30.48 22.55
C ASP A 160 -0.85 -29.93 23.86
N LEU A 161 -0.46 -28.65 23.90
CA LEU A 161 0.15 -28.01 25.08
C LEU A 161 -0.86 -27.31 26.00
N ALA A 162 -2.12 -27.14 25.59
CA ALA A 162 -3.07 -26.33 26.33
C ALA A 162 -3.85 -27.15 27.37
N THR A 163 -3.51 -26.96 28.65
CA THR A 163 -4.44 -27.27 29.75
C THR A 163 -5.71 -26.40 29.64
N PRO A 164 -6.88 -26.85 30.16
CA PRO A 164 -8.16 -26.15 29.99
C PRO A 164 -8.16 -24.66 30.39
N GLU A 165 -7.28 -24.26 31.33
CA GLU A 165 -7.12 -22.87 31.74
C GLU A 165 -6.38 -21.99 30.71
N GLN A 166 -5.49 -22.58 29.91
CA GLN A 166 -4.70 -21.89 28.87
C GLN A 166 -5.48 -21.66 27.57
N ARG A 167 -6.66 -22.30 27.42
CA ARG A 167 -7.58 -22.10 26.28
C ARG A 167 -8.53 -20.90 26.44
N ARG A 168 -8.49 -20.22 27.59
CA ARG A 168 -9.36 -19.06 27.84
C ARG A 168 -8.77 -17.77 27.23
N PRO A 169 -9.57 -16.93 26.54
CA PRO A 169 -9.11 -15.62 26.03
C PRO A 169 -8.48 -14.78 27.14
N LEU A 170 -7.39 -14.07 26.85
CA LEU A 170 -6.61 -13.29 27.83
C LEU A 170 -7.47 -12.37 28.73
N MET A 171 -8.54 -11.79 28.18
CA MET A 171 -9.46 -10.91 28.92
C MET A 171 -10.27 -11.61 30.02
N SER A 172 -10.48 -12.92 29.92
CA SER A 172 -11.19 -13.71 30.93
C SER A 172 -10.32 -14.15 32.11
N ARG A 173 -9.00 -13.90 32.05
CA ARG A 173 -8.03 -14.22 33.13
C ARG A 173 -7.79 -13.04 34.07
N VAL A 174 -8.30 -11.86 33.75
CA VAL A 174 -8.21 -10.69 34.61
C VAL A 174 -9.31 -10.77 35.67
N GLY A 175 -9.08 -11.58 36.69
CA GLY A 175 -9.88 -11.53 37.91
C GLY A 175 -9.58 -10.21 38.64
N ARG A 176 -10.59 -9.36 38.82
CA ARG A 176 -10.53 -8.23 39.76
C ARG A 176 -10.14 -8.79 41.13
N ARG A 177 -8.89 -8.53 41.56
CA ARG A 177 -8.55 -8.57 42.98
C ARG A 177 -9.29 -7.40 43.64
N ARG A 178 -10.52 -7.66 44.08
CA ARG A 178 -11.12 -6.93 45.19
C ARG A 178 -10.73 -7.67 46.45
N ALA A 179 -10.12 -6.95 47.38
CA ALA A 179 -10.32 -7.00 48.83
C ALA A 179 -9.04 -6.55 49.56
N PRO A 180 -9.13 -6.22 50.85
CA PRO A 180 -10.25 -5.67 51.63
C PRO A 180 -10.02 -4.19 52.02
#